data_AF-A0A918FBE5-F1
#
_entry.id   AF-A0A918FBE5-F1
#
_cell.length_a   1.000
_cell.length_b   1.000
_cell.length_c   1.000
_cell.angle_alpha   90.00
_cell.angle_beta   90.00
_cell.angle_gamma   90.00
#
_symmetry.space_group_name_H-M   'P 1'
#
loop_
_entity.id
_entity.type
_entity.pdbx_description
1 polymer ?
#
loop_
_entity_poly.entity_id
_entity_poly.type
_entity_poly.pdbx_seq_one_letter_code
_entity_poly.pdbx_strand_id
1 'polypeptide(L)'
;MTTSPSPEPLPPGAVFLDLEIEEGALRVGAMVSEDQPWLFGPEHLHQAALVLPQVPLLAGHNLRRFDLPQFAQLTGEPLPAELDTRVVDTLELASLAFPGEPSQALDKLYREQALKSDPVEDCRESARLYQRCVPMLRALPPSSGRWPAACCQPEPRAT
;
A
#
# COMPACT_ATOMS: atom_id res chain seq x y z
N MET A 1 -7.91 -6.24 31.03
CA MET A 1 -8.10 -5.09 30.13
C MET A 1 -6.90 -5.10 29.18
N THR A 2 -7.01 -5.73 28.03
CA THR A 2 -5.97 -5.68 26.99
C THR A 2 -6.11 -4.35 26.28
N THR A 3 -5.21 -3.41 26.55
CA THR A 3 -5.05 -2.19 25.76
C THR A 3 -4.75 -2.62 24.32
N SER A 4 -5.61 -2.28 23.37
CA SER A 4 -5.29 -2.41 21.94
C SER A 4 -3.94 -1.73 21.71
N PRO A 5 -2.99 -2.38 21.02
CA PRO A 5 -1.72 -1.74 20.70
C PRO A 5 -2.01 -0.45 19.93
N SER A 6 -1.30 0.63 20.28
CA SER A 6 -1.30 1.85 19.47
C SER A 6 -0.94 1.50 18.02
N PRO A 7 -1.56 2.14 17.02
CA PRO A 7 -1.24 1.85 15.63
C PRO A 7 0.26 2.08 15.38
N GLU A 8 0.90 1.13 14.72
CA GLU A 8 2.29 1.24 14.31
C GLU A 8 2.46 2.51 13.45
N PRO A 9 3.49 3.35 13.67
CA PRO A 9 3.73 4.48 12.80
C PRO A 9 4.03 4.00 11.37
N LEU A 10 3.57 4.75 10.37
CA LEU A 10 3.94 4.48 8.98
C LEU A 10 5.43 4.78 8.76
N PRO A 11 6.14 4.01 7.92
CA PRO A 11 7.51 4.32 7.57
C PRO A 11 7.61 5.72 6.96
N PRO A 12 8.60 6.55 7.32
CA PRO A 12 8.78 7.87 6.75
C PRO A 12 8.83 7.84 5.22
N GLY A 13 8.04 8.68 4.57
CA GLY A 13 7.95 8.76 3.11
C GLY A 13 7.27 7.56 2.43
N ALA A 14 6.61 6.67 3.18
CA ALA A 14 5.77 5.64 2.58
C ALA A 14 4.62 6.26 1.78
N VAL A 15 4.43 5.78 0.55
CA VAL A 15 3.34 6.21 -0.33
C VAL A 15 2.38 5.06 -0.52
N PHE A 16 1.09 5.32 -0.30
CA PHE A 16 0.00 4.40 -0.59
C PHE A 16 -0.62 4.74 -1.94
N LEU A 17 -0.75 3.75 -2.81
CA LEU A 17 -1.27 3.89 -4.17
C LEU A 17 -2.54 3.06 -4.36
N ASP A 18 -3.50 3.64 -5.07
CA ASP A 18 -4.70 2.98 -5.58
C ASP A 18 -5.07 3.58 -6.94
N LEU A 19 -5.39 2.72 -7.91
CA LEU A 19 -5.81 3.10 -9.25
C LEU A 19 -7.24 2.62 -9.55
N GLU A 20 -8.06 3.54 -10.03
CA GLU A 20 -9.37 3.24 -10.56
C GLU A 20 -9.32 3.20 -12.08
N ILE A 21 -9.49 2.01 -12.64
CA ILE A 21 -9.45 1.75 -14.08
C ILE A 21 -10.87 1.53 -14.60
N GLU A 22 -11.25 2.22 -15.68
CA GLU A 22 -12.55 2.09 -16.34
C GLU A 22 -12.30 1.86 -17.83
N GLU A 23 -12.85 0.77 -18.38
CA GLU A 23 -12.69 0.39 -19.80
C GLU A 23 -11.22 0.33 -20.30
N GLY A 24 -10.28 0.02 -19.40
CA GLY A 24 -8.85 -0.07 -19.71
C GLY A 24 -8.12 1.28 -19.69
N ALA A 25 -8.78 2.36 -19.30
CA ALA A 25 -8.17 3.67 -19.10
C ALA A 25 -8.16 4.06 -17.61
N LEU A 26 -7.19 4.88 -17.21
CA LEU A 26 -7.19 5.49 -15.89
C LEU A 26 -8.41 6.41 -15.76
N ARG A 27 -9.29 6.15 -14.79
CA ARG A 27 -10.33 7.09 -14.38
C ARG A 27 -9.75 8.10 -13.41
N VAL A 28 -9.09 7.60 -12.37
CA VAL A 28 -8.45 8.38 -11.31
C VAL A 28 -7.45 7.50 -10.57
N GLY A 29 -6.33 8.05 -10.15
CA GLY A 29 -5.42 7.43 -9.19
C GLY A 29 -5.27 8.29 -7.95
N ALA A 30 -4.86 7.67 -6.85
CA ALA A 30 -4.49 8.36 -5.63
C ALA A 30 -3.10 7.91 -5.18
N MET A 31 -2.30 8.87 -4.70
CA MET A 31 -1.12 8.62 -3.88
C MET A 31 -1.34 9.32 -2.54
N VAL A 32 -1.20 8.61 -1.42
CA VAL A 32 -1.33 9.18 -0.07
C VAL A 32 -0.03 8.97 0.69
N SER A 33 0.54 10.04 1.24
CA SER A 33 1.70 10.02 2.12
C SER A 33 1.42 10.89 3.33
N GLU A 34 1.59 10.38 4.54
CA GLU A 34 1.40 11.15 5.80
C GLU A 34 0.07 11.94 5.83
N ASP A 35 -1.03 11.28 5.46
CA ASP A 35 -2.38 11.86 5.33
C ASP A 35 -2.55 12.98 4.28
N GLN A 36 -1.52 13.24 3.46
CA GLN A 36 -1.59 14.17 2.33
C GLN A 36 -1.95 13.39 1.06
N PRO A 37 -3.19 13.52 0.56
CA PRO A 37 -3.59 12.89 -0.68
C PRO A 37 -3.15 13.72 -1.88
N TRP A 38 -2.69 13.03 -2.91
CA TRP A 38 -2.57 13.53 -4.26
C TRP A 38 -3.44 12.68 -5.18
N LEU A 39 -4.55 13.26 -5.64
CA LEU A 39 -5.41 12.69 -6.67
C LEU A 39 -4.90 13.11 -8.04
N PHE A 40 -4.87 12.17 -8.98
CA PHE A 40 -4.40 12.42 -10.33
C PHE A 40 -5.27 11.73 -11.38
N GLY A 41 -5.56 12.44 -12.47
CA GLY A 41 -6.20 11.89 -13.66
C GLY A 41 -5.18 11.47 -14.73
N PRO A 42 -5.65 11.02 -15.90
CA PRO A 42 -4.81 10.66 -17.05
C PRO A 42 -3.77 11.72 -17.42
N GLU A 43 -4.11 13.00 -17.31
CA GLU A 43 -3.26 14.14 -17.65
C GLU A 43 -2.00 14.24 -16.78
N HIS A 44 -2.02 13.62 -15.60
CA HIS A 44 -0.95 13.64 -14.61
C HIS A 44 -0.25 12.28 -14.48
N LEU A 45 -0.66 11.26 -15.25
CA LEU A 45 -0.11 9.91 -15.17
C LEU A 45 1.41 9.86 -15.42
N HIS A 46 1.91 10.63 -16.37
CA HIS A 46 3.35 10.70 -16.64
C HIS A 46 4.13 11.28 -15.44
N GLN A 47 3.54 12.24 -14.72
CA GLN A 47 4.16 12.79 -13.51
C GLN A 47 4.20 11.75 -12.40
N ALA A 48 3.12 10.97 -12.23
CA ALA A 48 3.10 9.85 -11.31
C ALA A 48 4.20 8.83 -11.66
N ALA A 49 4.48 8.61 -12.95
CA ALA A 49 5.50 7.67 -13.41
C ALA A 49 6.93 8.13 -13.09
N LEU A 50 7.14 9.44 -13.00
CA LEU A 50 8.41 10.02 -12.55
C LEU A 50 8.59 9.90 -11.03
N VAL A 51 7.51 10.03 -10.26
CA VAL A 51 7.53 10.00 -8.79
C VAL A 51 7.65 8.58 -8.24
N LEU A 52 6.87 7.64 -8.78
CA LEU A 52 6.69 6.29 -8.24
C LEU A 52 8.02 5.52 -8.05
N PRO A 53 9.00 5.55 -8.98
CA PRO A 53 10.30 4.91 -8.76
C PRO A 53 11.11 5.48 -7.58
N GLN A 54 10.87 6.73 -7.20
CA GLN A 54 11.64 7.45 -6.19
C GLN A 54 11.10 7.24 -4.77
N VAL A 55 9.90 6.65 -4.61
CA VAL A 55 9.28 6.50 -3.29
C VAL A 55 10.04 5.46 -2.45
N PRO A 56 10.41 5.76 -1.20
CA PRO A 56 11.22 4.86 -0.37
C PRO A 56 10.49 3.54 -0.06
N LEU A 57 9.16 3.60 0.04
CA LEU A 57 8.28 2.45 0.19
C LEU A 57 6.96 2.73 -0.52
N LEU A 58 6.54 1.82 -1.39
CA LEU A 58 5.25 1.86 -2.07
C LEU A 58 4.34 0.80 -1.46
N ALA A 59 3.16 1.17 -1.01
CA ALA A 59 2.19 0.25 -0.44
C ALA A 59 0.80 0.48 -1.04
N GLY A 60 -0.08 -0.49 -0.87
CA GLY A 60 -1.44 -0.44 -1.43
C GLY A 60 -2.06 -1.82 -1.37
N HIS A 61 -3.30 -1.94 -1.82
CA HIS A 61 -4.03 -3.20 -1.76
C HIS A 61 -4.06 -3.86 -3.12
N ASN A 62 -3.52 -5.09 -3.25
CA ASN A 62 -3.45 -5.82 -4.50
C ASN A 62 -2.56 -5.17 -5.59
N LEU A 63 -1.61 -4.32 -5.17
CA LEU A 63 -0.67 -3.61 -6.06
C LEU A 63 0.02 -4.51 -7.07
N ARG A 64 0.53 -5.66 -6.62
CA ARG A 64 1.38 -6.53 -7.45
C ARG A 64 0.60 -7.19 -8.58
N ARG A 65 -0.68 -7.45 -8.35
CA ARG A 65 -1.56 -8.15 -9.30
C ARG A 65 -2.45 -7.21 -10.10
N PHE A 66 -2.64 -5.98 -9.63
CA PHE A 66 -3.55 -5.02 -10.26
C PHE A 66 -2.86 -3.69 -10.58
N ASP A 67 -2.61 -2.84 -9.60
CA ASP A 67 -2.22 -1.44 -9.84
C ASP A 67 -0.91 -1.31 -10.62
N LEU A 68 0.14 -2.05 -10.23
CA LEU A 68 1.44 -1.96 -10.89
C LEU A 68 1.42 -2.47 -12.33
N PRO A 69 0.80 -3.63 -12.64
CA PRO A 69 0.56 -4.03 -14.03
C PRO A 69 -0.23 -3.01 -14.85
N GLN A 70 -1.32 -2.46 -14.28
CA GLN A 70 -2.14 -1.44 -14.95
C GLN A 70 -1.33 -0.15 -15.20
N PHE A 71 -0.56 0.29 -14.22
CA PHE A 71 0.30 1.46 -14.32
C PHE A 71 1.34 1.33 -15.43
N ALA A 72 2.03 0.18 -15.50
CA ALA A 72 2.99 -0.11 -16.56
C ALA A 72 2.31 -0.14 -17.94
N GLN A 73 1.11 -0.73 -18.04
CA GLN A 73 0.35 -0.77 -19.28
C GLN A 73 -0.06 0.63 -19.74
N LEU A 74 -0.57 1.47 -18.84
CA LEU A 74 -1.03 2.82 -19.16
C LEU A 74 0.11 3.78 -19.53
N THR A 75 1.27 3.59 -18.93
CA THR A 75 2.47 4.41 -19.22
C THR A 75 3.25 3.91 -20.43
N GLY A 76 3.07 2.65 -20.82
CA GLY A 76 3.83 2.01 -21.89
C GLY A 76 5.28 1.70 -21.50
N GLU A 77 5.65 1.89 -20.23
CA GLU A 77 7.01 1.74 -19.72
C GLU A 77 7.05 0.65 -18.63
N PRO A 78 8.05 -0.24 -18.64
CA PRO A 78 8.21 -1.20 -17.56
C PRO A 78 8.59 -0.49 -16.25
N LEU A 79 8.06 -1.00 -15.13
CA LEU A 79 8.48 -0.52 -13.82
C LEU A 79 9.92 -0.98 -13.52
N PRO A 80 10.75 -0.14 -12.87
CA PRO A 80 12.11 -0.52 -12.49
C PRO A 80 12.11 -1.74 -11.56
N ALA A 81 13.04 -2.68 -11.79
CA ALA A 81 13.11 -3.91 -10.99
C ALA A 81 13.37 -3.62 -9.50
N GLU A 82 14.08 -2.53 -9.19
CA GLU A 82 14.39 -2.10 -7.83
C GLU A 82 13.14 -1.63 -7.05
N LEU A 83 12.06 -1.25 -7.76
CA LEU A 83 10.79 -0.88 -7.13
C LEU A 83 10.21 -2.08 -6.37
N ASP A 84 10.32 -3.29 -6.94
CA ASP A 84 9.75 -4.51 -6.38
C ASP A 84 10.22 -4.79 -4.93
N THR A 85 11.48 -4.42 -4.64
CA THR A 85 12.09 -4.57 -3.32
C THR A 85 11.55 -3.61 -2.25
N ARG A 86 10.83 -2.57 -2.69
CA ARG A 86 10.22 -1.51 -1.86
C ARG A 86 8.69 -1.53 -1.93
N VAL A 87 8.10 -2.54 -2.58
CA VAL A 87 6.64 -2.69 -2.68
C VAL A 87 6.11 -3.58 -1.55
N VAL A 88 5.13 -3.08 -0.82
CA VAL A 88 4.34 -3.85 0.15
C VAL A 88 2.91 -3.96 -0.35
N ASP A 89 2.51 -5.18 -0.72
CA ASP A 89 1.12 -5.47 -1.05
C ASP A 89 0.36 -5.83 0.24
N THR A 90 -0.57 -4.96 0.64
CA THR A 90 -1.32 -5.13 1.89
C THR A 90 -2.29 -6.31 1.84
N LEU A 91 -2.70 -6.78 0.66
CA LEU A 91 -3.49 -8.00 0.52
C LEU A 91 -2.66 -9.22 0.91
N GLU A 92 -1.41 -9.29 0.45
CA GLU A 92 -0.47 -10.35 0.80
C GLU A 92 -0.11 -10.27 2.29
N LEU A 93 0.15 -9.05 2.77
CA LEU A 93 0.48 -8.80 4.18
C LEU A 93 -0.65 -9.25 5.12
N ALA A 94 -1.90 -8.91 4.80
CA ALA A 94 -3.06 -9.29 5.60
C ALA A 94 -3.33 -10.79 5.56
N SER A 95 -3.13 -11.43 4.40
CA SER A 95 -3.22 -12.90 4.26
C SER A 95 -2.23 -13.64 5.18
N LEU A 96 -1.04 -13.06 5.42
CA LEU A 96 -0.05 -13.62 6.34
C LEU A 96 -0.38 -13.31 7.80
N ALA A 97 -0.85 -12.09 8.09
CA ALA A 97 -1.13 -11.65 9.45
C ALA A 97 -2.41 -12.29 10.02
N PHE A 98 -3.41 -12.49 9.17
CA PHE A 98 -4.76 -12.90 9.55
C PHE A 98 -5.30 -14.03 8.64
N PRO A 99 -4.61 -15.19 8.53
CA PRO A 99 -4.96 -16.24 7.57
C PRO A 99 -6.35 -16.88 7.80
N GLY A 100 -6.96 -16.66 8.96
CA GLY A 100 -8.30 -17.18 9.30
C GLY A 100 -9.45 -16.22 9.02
N GLU A 101 -9.20 -14.98 8.60
CA GLU A 101 -10.27 -14.02 8.30
C GLU A 101 -10.98 -14.40 6.99
N PRO A 102 -12.32 -14.31 6.93
CA PRO A 102 -13.11 -14.77 5.79
C PRO A 102 -12.90 -13.93 4.53
N SER A 103 -12.42 -12.70 4.69
CA SER A 103 -12.08 -11.78 3.61
C SER A 103 -10.83 -11.00 4.00
N GLN A 104 -9.99 -10.72 3.01
CA GLN A 104 -8.87 -9.80 3.12
C GLN A 104 -9.10 -8.52 2.30
N ALA A 105 -10.28 -8.37 1.69
CA ALA A 105 -10.62 -7.15 0.96
C ALA A 105 -10.70 -5.95 1.92
N LEU A 106 -10.40 -4.75 1.42
CA LEU A 106 -10.56 -3.52 2.19
C LEU A 106 -12.01 -3.34 2.65
N ASP A 107 -12.17 -2.85 3.88
CA ASP A 107 -13.47 -2.47 4.44
C ASP A 107 -13.92 -1.13 3.84
N LYS A 108 -14.67 -1.20 2.74
CA LYS A 108 -15.15 -0.01 2.01
C LYS A 108 -16.41 0.59 2.61
N LEU A 109 -16.35 0.95 3.90
CA LEU A 109 -17.49 1.50 4.67
C LEU A 109 -18.09 2.76 4.03
N TYR A 110 -17.30 3.53 3.28
CA TYR A 110 -17.77 4.72 2.57
C TYR A 110 -18.76 4.43 1.42
N ARG A 111 -18.82 3.19 0.91
CA ARG A 111 -19.74 2.81 -0.19
C ARG A 111 -21.21 2.85 0.21
N GLU A 112 -21.52 2.91 1.50
CA GLU A 112 -22.89 3.15 1.97
C GLU A 112 -23.40 4.54 1.56
N GLN A 113 -22.49 5.48 1.29
CA GLN A 113 -22.79 6.88 1.02
C GLN A 113 -22.38 7.31 -0.41
N ALA A 114 -21.52 6.54 -1.09
CA ALA A 114 -21.00 6.85 -2.41
C ALA A 114 -21.20 5.69 -3.42
N LEU A 115 -21.65 6.05 -4.62
CA LEU A 115 -21.86 5.09 -5.73
C LEU A 115 -20.56 4.62 -6.41
N LYS A 116 -19.42 5.28 -6.16
CA LYS A 116 -18.11 4.97 -6.78
C LYS A 116 -17.04 4.75 -5.70
N SER A 117 -16.00 3.97 -6.04
CA SER A 117 -14.82 3.81 -5.17
C SER A 117 -14.12 5.16 -4.98
N ASP A 118 -13.63 5.38 -3.77
CA ASP A 118 -12.80 6.52 -3.41
C ASP A 118 -11.35 6.02 -3.22
N PRO A 119 -10.46 6.26 -4.21
CA PRO A 119 -9.09 5.77 -4.16
C PRO A 119 -8.28 6.36 -3.00
N VAL A 120 -8.65 7.54 -2.49
CA VAL A 120 -7.97 8.13 -1.31
C VAL A 120 -8.34 7.36 -0.05
N GLU A 121 -9.62 7.01 0.12
CA GLU A 121 -10.03 6.17 1.25
C GLU A 121 -9.49 4.74 1.12
N ASP A 122 -9.41 4.19 -0.09
CA ASP A 122 -8.78 2.87 -0.32
C ASP A 122 -7.27 2.89 0.03
N CYS A 123 -6.56 3.99 -0.27
CA CYS A 123 -5.18 4.21 0.19
C CYS A 123 -5.07 4.30 1.73
N ARG A 124 -5.96 5.08 2.36
CA ARG A 124 -6.00 5.23 3.82
C ARG A 124 -6.31 3.91 4.51
N GLU A 125 -7.21 3.12 3.97
CA GLU A 125 -7.54 1.81 4.52
C GLU A 125 -6.40 0.83 4.35
N SER A 126 -5.70 0.87 3.21
CA SER A 126 -4.44 0.13 3.03
C SER A 126 -3.38 0.51 4.08
N ALA A 127 -3.27 1.80 4.42
CA ALA A 127 -2.38 2.26 5.49
C ALA A 127 -2.79 1.73 6.87
N ARG A 128 -4.08 1.80 7.23
CA ARG A 128 -4.58 1.22 8.49
C ARG A 128 -4.34 -0.29 8.54
N LEU A 129 -4.54 -0.99 7.43
CA LEU A 129 -4.29 -2.43 7.34
C LEU A 129 -2.80 -2.75 7.53
N TYR A 130 -1.90 -1.98 6.90
CA TYR A 130 -0.45 -2.08 7.12
C TYR A 130 -0.10 -1.96 8.61
N GLN A 131 -0.60 -0.92 9.28
CA GLN A 131 -0.32 -0.66 10.70
C GLN A 131 -0.85 -1.76 11.62
N ARG A 132 -1.91 -2.47 11.22
CA ARG A 132 -2.43 -3.64 11.93
C ARG A 132 -1.59 -4.89 11.69
N CYS A 133 -1.14 -5.12 10.46
CA CYS A 133 -0.45 -6.35 10.09
C CYS A 133 1.00 -6.39 10.58
N VAL A 134 1.73 -5.27 10.50
CA VAL A 134 3.17 -5.24 10.83
C VAL A 134 3.46 -5.70 12.26
N PRO A 135 2.77 -5.22 13.31
CA PRO A 135 2.98 -5.70 14.67
C PRO A 135 2.68 -7.20 14.81
N MET A 136 1.64 -7.69 14.15
CA MET A 136 1.25 -9.10 14.22
C MET A 136 2.33 -10.00 13.64
N LEU A 137 2.87 -9.62 12.49
CA LEU A 137 3.91 -10.40 11.82
C LEU A 137 5.25 -10.32 12.54
N ARG A 138 5.60 -9.17 13.15
CA ARG A 138 6.79 -9.04 14.01
C ARG A 138 6.70 -9.90 15.29
N ALA A 139 5.49 -10.14 15.78
CA ALA A 139 5.25 -10.99 16.94
C ALA A 139 5.32 -12.50 16.62
N LEU A 140 5.34 -12.87 15.33
CA LEU A 140 5.56 -14.26 14.95
C LEU A 140 6.99 -14.67 15.36
N PRO A 141 7.15 -15.86 15.97
CA PRO A 141 8.49 -16.37 16.25
C PRO A 141 9.29 -16.42 14.94
N PRO A 142 10.60 -16.10 14.95
CA PRO A 142 11.42 -16.15 13.75
C PRO A 142 11.38 -17.58 13.20
N SER A 143 10.54 -17.78 12.18
CA SER A 143 10.60 -18.96 11.35
C SER A 143 11.81 -18.80 10.44
N SER A 144 12.50 -19.88 10.12
CA SER A 144 13.80 -19.91 9.44
C SER A 144 13.82 -19.36 7.99
N GLY A 145 12.86 -18.52 7.60
CA GLY A 145 12.73 -17.86 6.30
C GLY A 145 12.97 -16.35 6.38
N ARG A 146 13.78 -15.84 5.45
CA ARG A 146 14.16 -14.42 5.31
C ARG A 146 12.94 -13.50 5.20
N TRP A 147 12.77 -12.61 6.18
CA TRP A 147 11.87 -11.45 6.10
C TRP A 147 12.43 -10.38 5.13
N PRO A 148 11.61 -9.61 4.40
CA PRO A 148 12.10 -8.48 3.60
C PRO A 148 12.79 -7.44 4.49
N ALA A 149 14.07 -7.15 4.21
CA ALA A 149 14.92 -6.31 5.04
C ALA A 149 14.35 -4.90 5.34
N ALA A 150 13.39 -4.42 4.53
CA ALA A 150 12.75 -3.12 4.66
C ALA A 150 11.97 -2.91 5.97
N CYS A 151 11.45 -3.97 6.63
CA CYS A 151 10.69 -3.80 7.88
C CYS A 151 11.48 -4.10 9.16
N CYS A 152 12.77 -4.42 9.04
CA CYS A 152 13.61 -4.96 10.11
C CYS A 152 14.73 -4.02 10.60
N GLN A 153 14.70 -2.73 10.25
CA GLN A 153 15.69 -1.79 10.78
C GLN A 153 15.20 -1.26 12.15
N PRO A 154 15.84 -1.61 13.28
CA PRO A 154 15.64 -0.86 14.51
C PRO A 154 16.20 0.55 14.32
N GLU A 155 15.51 1.55 14.88
CA GLU A 155 16.03 2.92 14.93
C GLU A 155 17.46 2.95 15.49
N PRO A 156 18.36 3.77 14.93
CA PRO A 156 19.66 3.97 15.55
C PRO A 156 19.42 4.59 16.93
N ARG A 157 19.84 3.87 17.99
CA ARG A 157 19.89 4.45 19.34
C ARG A 157 20.75 5.70 19.27
N ALA A 158 20.13 6.85 19.52
CA ALA A 158 20.86 8.07 19.84
C ALA A 158 21.75 7.79 21.06
N THR A 159 23.01 8.21 20.92
CA THR A 159 24.17 8.09 21.83
C THR A 159 23.88 8.27 23.31
#